data_AF-A0A133KPL0-F1
#
_entry.id   AF-A0A133KPL0-F1
#
_cell.length_a   1.000
_cell.length_b   1.000
_cell.length_c   1.000
_cell.angle_alpha   90.00
_cell.angle_beta   90.00
_cell.angle_gamma   90.00
#
_symmetry.space_group_name_H-M   'P 1'
#
loop_
_entity.id
_entity.type
_entity.pdbx_description
1 polymer ?
#
loop_
_entity_poly.entity_id
_entity_poly.type
_entity_poly.pdbx_seq_one_letter_code
_entity_poly.pdbx_strand_id
1 'polypeptide(L)' 'MMVERKRYRMGAIKHNGYTFEPEFSVVSQTGAIHVYHGEKFIEEIRFEFNGDYPQHDLIEELVNHYLHEKHL' A
#
# COMPACT_ATOMS: atom_id res chain seq x y z
N MET A 1 22.17 -8.95 -16.06
CA MET A 1 21.69 -9.24 -14.69
C MET A 1 20.22 -8.85 -14.65
N MET A 2 19.29 -9.80 -14.74
CA MET A 2 17.86 -9.51 -14.54
C MET A 2 17.63 -9.51 -13.03
N VAL A 3 17.73 -8.34 -12.40
CA VAL A 3 17.27 -8.19 -11.01
C VAL A 3 15.75 -8.22 -11.11
N GLU A 4 15.16 -9.37 -10.77
CA GLU A 4 13.72 -9.58 -10.87
C GLU A 4 12.96 -8.45 -10.17
N ARG A 5 11.88 -8.02 -10.83
CA ARG A 5 10.85 -7.12 -10.31
C ARG A 5 10.07 -7.81 -9.18
N LYS A 6 10.75 -8.32 -8.15
CA LYS A 6 10.11 -9.04 -7.06
C LYS A 6 9.35 -8.03 -6.22
N ARG A 7 8.04 -8.03 -6.41
CA ARG A 7 7.09 -7.25 -5.63
C ARG A 7 6.64 -8.11 -4.45
N TYR A 8 6.65 -7.51 -3.27
CA TYR A 8 6.26 -8.11 -2.01
C TYR A 8 4.93 -7.51 -1.57
N ARG A 9 4.07 -8.32 -0.94
CA ARG A 9 2.81 -7.85 -0.37
C ARG A 9 2.87 -7.88 1.14
N MET A 10 2.18 -6.92 1.75
CA MET A 10 1.91 -6.91 3.19
C MET A 10 0.46 -7.35 3.45
N GLY A 11 0.14 -7.59 4.73
CA GLY A 11 -1.23 -7.89 5.14
C GLY A 11 -2.18 -6.76 4.73
N ALA A 12 -3.34 -7.14 4.18
CA ALA A 12 -4.35 -6.17 3.80
C ALA A 12 -5.02 -5.55 5.03
N ILE A 13 -5.30 -4.25 4.98
CA ILE A 13 -6.07 -3.53 6.00
C ILE A 13 -7.51 -3.41 5.49
N LYS A 14 -8.50 -3.67 6.34
CA LYS A 14 -9.92 -3.59 5.98
C LYS A 14 -10.65 -2.58 6.87
N HIS A 15 -11.45 -1.71 6.27
CA HIS A 15 -12.22 -0.69 6.98
C HIS A 15 -13.50 -0.33 6.23
N ASN A 16 -14.68 -0.42 6.86
CA ASN A 16 -15.97 0.00 6.29
C ASN A 16 -16.25 -0.48 4.84
N GLY A 17 -15.89 -1.73 4.51
CA GLY A 17 -16.04 -2.30 3.17
C GLY A 17 -14.89 -1.99 2.20
N TYR A 18 -13.94 -1.13 2.59
CA TYR A 18 -12.70 -0.89 1.88
C TYR A 18 -11.63 -1.93 2.24
N THR A 19 -10.80 -2.27 1.27
CA THR A 19 -9.60 -3.10 1.44
C THR A 19 -8.39 -2.36 0.86
N PHE A 20 -7.34 -2.27 1.66
CA PHE A 20 -6.07 -1.64 1.32
C PHE A 20 -5.02 -2.74 1.22
N GLU A 21 -4.48 -2.97 0.03
CA GLU A 21 -3.46 -3.99 -0.23
C GLU A 21 -2.11 -3.33 -0.53
N PRO A 22 -1.16 -3.30 0.43
CA PRO A 22 0.16 -2.75 0.19
C PRO A 22 1.03 -3.74 -0.59
N GLU A 23 1.68 -3.24 -1.64
CA GLU A 23 2.66 -3.95 -2.45
C GLU A 23 3.89 -3.07 -2.66
N PHE A 24 5.10 -3.62 -2.55
CA PHE A 24 6.34 -2.85 -2.61
C PHE A 24 7.49 -3.61 -3.28
N SER A 25 8.52 -2.88 -3.70
CA SER A 25 9.75 -3.43 -4.28
C SER A 25 10.96 -2.86 -3.54
N VAL A 26 11.72 -3.74 -2.89
CA VAL A 26 12.96 -3.39 -2.18
C VAL A 26 14.02 -2.87 -3.15
N VAL A 27 14.07 -3.40 -4.36
CA VAL A 27 15.08 -2.99 -5.35
C VAL A 27 14.85 -1.55 -5.81
N SER A 28 13.58 -1.16 -5.99
CA SER A 28 13.22 0.20 -6.42
C SER A 28 12.95 1.15 -5.25
N GLN A 29 12.87 0.64 -4.02
CA GLN A 29 12.51 1.43 -2.83
C GLN A 29 11.16 2.16 -2.99
N THR A 30 10.22 1.55 -3.72
CA THR A 30 8.90 2.11 -4.00
C THR A 30 7.79 1.12 -3.66
N GLY A 31 6.63 1.65 -3.29
CA GLY A 31 5.43 0.89 -3.01
C GLY A 31 4.14 1.58 -3.44
N ALA A 32 3.08 0.81 -3.38
CA ALA A 32 1.73 1.18 -3.74
C ALA A 32 0.75 0.51 -2.78
N ILE A 33 -0.29 1.23 -2.36
CA ILE A 33 -1.44 0.66 -1.67
C ILE A 33 -2.60 0.66 -2.65
N HIS A 34 -3.05 -0.51 -3.07
CA HIS A 34 -4.23 -0.64 -3.92
C HIS A 34 -5.49 -0.56 -3.04
N VAL A 35 -6.38 0.37 -3.35
CA VAL A 35 -7.62 0.60 -2.60
C VAL A 35 -8.79 -0.01 -3.37
N TYR A 36 -9.54 -0.88 -2.70
CA TYR A 36 -10.75 -1.50 -3.20
C TYR A 36 -11.95 -1.17 -2.30
N HIS A 37 -13.15 -1.13 -2.86
CA HIS A 37 -14.41 -1.16 -2.09
C HIS A 37 -15.24 -2.34 -2.59
N GLY A 38 -15.41 -3.36 -1.73
CA GLY A 38 -15.78 -4.70 -2.18
C GLY A 38 -14.74 -5.25 -3.17
N GLU A 39 -15.19 -5.68 -4.35
CA GLU A 39 -14.31 -6.18 -5.43
C GLU A 39 -13.88 -5.08 -6.42
N LYS A 40 -14.37 -3.85 -6.25
CA LYS A 40 -14.11 -2.76 -7.19
C LYS A 40 -12.83 -2.03 -6.81
N PHE A 41 -11.86 -2.00 -7.73
CA PHE A 41 -10.69 -1.13 -7.63
C PHE A 41 -11.12 0.34 -7.67
N ILE A 42 -10.62 1.13 -6.72
CA ILE A 42 -10.91 2.56 -6.58
C ILE A 42 -9.72 3.37 -7.06
N GLU A 43 -8.56 3.23 -6.41
CA GLU A 43 -7.35 3.98 -6.72
C GLU A 43 -6.08 3.34 -6.11
N GLU A 44 -4.93 3.93 -6.39
CA GLU A 44 -3.61 3.52 -5.89
C GLU A 44 -2.94 4.69 -5.15
N ILE A 45 -2.48 4.45 -3.92
CA ILE A 45 -1.66 5.39 -3.14
C ILE A 45 -0.20 5.01 -3.31
N ARG A 46 0.60 5.83 -4.01
CA ARG A 46 2.03 5.59 -4.20
C ARG A 46 2.85 6.15 -3.05
N PHE A 47 3.90 5.43 -2.68
CA PHE A 47 4.85 5.88 -1.67
C PHE A 47 6.27 5.39 -1.95
N GLU A 48 7.24 6.01 -1.30
CA GLU A 48 8.63 5.60 -1.27
C GLU A 48 9.00 5.19 0.17
N PHE A 49 9.99 4.32 0.32
CA PHE A 49 10.50 3.90 1.63
C PHE A 49 12.01 3.72 1.56
N ASN A 50 12.65 3.52 2.71
CA ASN A 50 14.08 3.21 2.79
C ASN A 50 14.30 1.95 3.61
N GLY A 51 15.28 1.14 3.21
CA GLY A 51 15.68 -0.09 3.90
C GLY A 51 15.09 -1.35 3.26
N ASP A 52 15.11 -2.45 4.00
CA ASP A 52 14.71 -3.74 3.43
C ASP A 52 13.19 -3.90 3.29
N TYR A 53 12.41 -3.14 4.07
CA TYR A 53 10.95 -3.20 4.10
C TYR A 53 10.35 -1.84 4.49
N PRO A 54 9.18 -1.46 3.93
CA PRO A 54 8.43 -0.33 4.46
C PRO A 54 7.99 -0.61 5.90
N GLN A 55 8.01 0.43 6.74
CA GLN A 55 7.57 0.31 8.13
C GLN A 55 6.05 0.17 8.19
N HIS A 56 5.55 -0.63 9.13
CA HIS A 56 4.10 -0.80 9.32
C HIS A 56 3.41 0.54 9.61
N ASP A 57 4.02 1.38 10.46
CA ASP A 57 3.50 2.70 10.82
C ASP A 57 3.30 3.61 9.61
N LEU A 58 4.20 3.55 8.61
CA LEU A 58 4.05 4.31 7.36
C LEU A 58 2.79 3.89 6.59
N ILE A 59 2.54 2.57 6.52
CA ILE A 59 1.36 2.05 5.82
C ILE A 59 0.08 2.44 6.55
N GLU A 60 0.07 2.33 7.88
CA GLU A 60 -1.08 2.73 8.70
C GLU A 60 -1.36 4.24 8.60
N GLU A 61 -0.33 5.07 8.61
CA GLU A 61 -0.47 6.52 8.43
C GLU A 61 -1.07 6.88 7.06
N LEU A 62 -0.58 6.26 5.98
CA LEU A 62 -1.12 6.49 4.63
C LEU A 62 -2.59 6.08 4.52
N VAL A 63 -2.98 4.95 5.13
CA VAL A 63 -4.37 4.50 5.16
C VAL A 63 -5.24 5.44 5.99
N ASN A 64 -4.78 5.84 7.18
CA ASN A 64 -5.51 6.76 8.05
C ASN A 64 -5.70 8.14 7.38
N HIS A 65 -4.67 8.64 6.70
CA HIS A 65 -4.76 9.88 5.93
C HIS A 65 -5.79 9.76 4.81
N TYR A 66 -5.76 8.67 4.05
CA TYR A 66 -6.75 8.41 3.00
C TYR A 66 -8.18 8.40 3.53
N LEU A 67 -8.43 7.66 4.61
CA LEU A 67 -9.76 7.58 5.22
C LEU A 67 -10.23 8.95 5.69
N HIS A 68 -9.35 9.72 6.33
CA HIS A 68 -9.65 11.07 6.80
C HIS A 68 -9.98 12.02 5.64
N GLU A 69 -9.16 12.05 4.58
CA GLU A 69 -9.41 12.92 3.41
C GLU A 69 -10.72 12.58 2.70
N LYS A 70 -11.06 11.28 2.61
CA LYS A 70 -12.28 10.81 1.94
C LYS A 70 -13.51 10.83 2.86
N HIS A 71 -13.35 11.18 4.14
CA HIS A 71 -14.42 11.16 5.15
C HIS A 71 -15.10 9.78 5.29
N LEU A 72 -14.29 8.71 5.33
CA LEU A 72 -14.71 7.30 5.38
C LEU A 72 -14.60 6.66 6.77
#